data_AF-A0A6P0WUB6-F1
#
_entry.id   AF-A0A6P0WUB6-F1
#
_cell.length_a   1.000
_cell.length_b   1.000
_cell.length_c   1.000
_cell.angle_alpha   90.00
_cell.angle_beta   90.00
_cell.angle_gamma   90.00
#
_symmetry.space_group_name_H-M   'P 1'
#
loop_
_entity.id
_entity.type
_entity.pdbx_description
1 polymer ?
#
loop_
_entity_poly.entity_id
_entity_poly.type
_entity_poly.pdbx_seq_one_letter_code
_entity_poly.pdbx_strand_id
1 'polypeptide(L)' 'MSVHNKSVMSVSFSPDGKLLASGSKDYTVRIWQLS' A
#
# COMPACT_ATOMS: atom_id res chain seq x y z
N MET A 1 10.16 10.80 -1.10
CA MET A 1 9.88 9.35 -1.09
C MET A 1 8.64 9.12 -1.92
N SER A 2 8.72 8.58 -3.14
CA SER A 2 7.52 8.00 -3.73
C SER A 2 7.30 6.64 -3.07
N VAL A 3 6.08 6.41 -2.59
CA VAL A 3 5.70 5.13 -1.99
C VAL A 3 5.87 4.01 -3.02
N HIS A 4 5.55 4.24 -4.29
CA HIS A 4 5.82 3.33 -5.39
C HIS A 4 6.52 4.06 -6.55
N ASN A 5 7.27 3.30 -7.37
CA ASN A 5 7.98 3.83 -8.55
C ASN A 5 7.15 3.75 -9.84
N LYS A 6 5.94 3.19 -9.75
CA LYS A 6 4.93 3.09 -10.82
C LYS A 6 3.52 3.25 -10.23
N SER A 7 2.51 3.32 -11.09
CA SER A 7 1.10 3.48 -10.71
C SER A 7 0.66 2.45 -9.68
N VAL A 8 0.02 2.94 -8.62
CA VAL A 8 -0.72 2.12 -7.66
C VAL A 8 -1.99 1.63 -8.34
N MET A 9 -2.22 0.33 -8.31
CA MET A 9 -3.36 -0.31 -8.97
C MET A 9 -4.43 -0.75 -7.98
N SER A 10 -4.09 -0.88 -6.69
CA SER A 10 -5.01 -1.31 -5.64
C SER A 10 -4.58 -0.81 -4.28
N VAL A 11 -5.56 -0.53 -3.41
CA VAL A 11 -5.39 -0.18 -1.99
C VAL A 11 -6.40 -0.94 -1.14
N SER A 12 -6.01 -1.33 0.06
CA SER A 12 -6.88 -2.00 1.02
C SER A 12 -6.49 -1.63 2.46
N PHE A 13 -7.49 -1.44 3.31
CA PHE A 13 -7.30 -1.26 4.74
C PHE A 13 -7.59 -2.57 5.47
N SER A 14 -6.86 -2.84 6.55
CA SER A 14 -7.26 -3.92 7.46
C SER A 14 -8.61 -3.58 8.11
N PRO A 15 -9.43 -4.59 8.49
CA PRO A 15 -10.73 -4.35 9.13
C PRO A 15 -10.67 -3.52 10.41
N ASP A 16 -9.54 -3.60 11.13
CA ASP A 16 -9.28 -2.82 12.35
C ASP A 16 -8.63 -1.45 12.07
N GLY A 17 -8.41 -1.09 10.81
CA GLY A 17 -7.87 0.20 10.39
C GLY A 17 -6.39 0.43 10.70
N LYS A 18 -5.69 -0.55 11.26
CA LYS A 18 -4.28 -0.39 11.68
C LYS A 18 -3.28 -0.55 10.55
N LEU A 19 -3.68 -1.18 9.45
CA LEU A 19 -2.81 -1.44 8.31
C LEU A 19 -3.38 -0.85 7.04
N LEU A 20 -2.50 -0.29 6.23
CA LEU A 20 -2.74 0.01 4.82
C LEU A 20 -1.86 -0.91 3.97
N ALA A 21 -2.46 -1.56 2.98
CA ALA A 21 -1.76 -2.27 1.93
C ALA A 21 -1.97 -1.56 0.59
N SER A 22 -0.91 -1.43 -0.21
CA SER A 22 -1.03 -1.01 -1.61
C SER A 22 -0.20 -1.87 -2.55
N GLY A 23 -0.76 -2.16 -3.72
CA GLY A 23 -0.10 -2.87 -4.81
C GLY A 23 0.15 -1.97 -6.02
N SER A 24 1.30 -2.10 -6.66
CA SER A 24 1.71 -1.24 -7.78
C SER A 24 2.22 -2.03 -8.98
N LYS A 25 2.21 -1.37 -10.15
CA LYS A 25 2.88 -1.84 -11.37
C LYS A 25 4.41 -1.88 -11.25
N ASP A 26 4.98 -1.44 -10.13
CA ASP A 26 6.42 -1.63 -9.82
C ASP A 26 6.73 -3.03 -9.27
N TYR A 27 5.74 -3.93 -9.30
CA TYR A 27 5.83 -5.32 -8.85
C TYR A 27 6.03 -5.48 -7.35
N THR A 28 5.67 -4.46 -6.56
CA THR A 28 5.72 -4.53 -5.10
C THR A 28 4.35 -4.34 -4.45
N VAL A 29 4.20 -5.00 -3.30
CA VAL A 29 3.18 -4.67 -2.30
C VAL A 29 3.89 -4.04 -1.12
N ARG A 30 3.34 -2.95 -0.61
CA ARG A 30 3.86 -2.27 0.58
C ARG A 30 2.78 -2.21 1.65
N ILE A 31 3.21 -2.39 2.90
CA ILE A 31 2.36 -2.41 4.09
C ILE A 31 2.83 -1.31 5.03
N TRP A 32 1.89 -0.54 5.57
CA TRP A 32 2.14 0.46 6.60
C TRP A 32 1.27 0.21 7.80
N GLN A 33 1.85 0.39 8.98
CA GLN A 33 1.09 0.56 10.19
C GLN A 33 0.65 2.01 10.30
N LEU A 34 -0.65 2.22 10.46
CA LEU A 34 -1.26 3.51 10.72
C LEU A 34 -1.28 3.67 12.25
N SER A 35 -0.47 4.59 12.74
CA SER A 35 -0.35 4.97 14.17
C SER A 35 -1.12 6.23 14.47
#